data_AF-A0AAP0N0P7-F1
#
_entry.id   AF-A0AAP0N0P7-F1
#
_cell.length_a   1.000
_cell.length_b   1.000
_cell.length_c   1.000
_cell.angle_alpha   90.00
_cell.angle_beta   90.00
_cell.angle_gamma   90.00
#
_symmetry.space_group_name_H-M   'P 1'
#
loop_
_entity.id
_entity.type
_entity.pdbx_description
1 polymer ?
#
loop_
_entity_poly.entity_id
_entity_poly.type
_entity_poly.pdbx_seq_one_letter_code
_entity_poly.pdbx_strand_id
1 'polypeptide(L)'
;MDTRGKTNAEFRSEVNEILARHESSFDQVNAALQTLLTELQSLRVSRNSNHPNTEINPFASGESSHQPTRPDTQRSSSSLDQNHHHLKLSFPKFGGDDPTGWIYKAEQYFEFKNIASDQQVQLASFHLEGIALQWHRWLSKLKGPLDWEEFTRALLQRFGPTDYEDPSEALTRLKQTSIVEAYQEAFEQLSHSVDGIPDKFLMGCFIAGLKDEICHFMCSFLNVQ
;
A
#
# COMPACT_ATOMS: atom_id res chain seq x y z
N MET A 1 9.33 37.20 -13.83
CA MET A 1 9.35 38.21 -12.76
C MET A 1 10.60 37.98 -11.94
N ASP A 2 11.36 39.04 -11.72
CA ASP A 2 12.73 39.10 -11.19
C ASP A 2 13.03 38.27 -9.93
N THR A 3 14.07 37.44 -9.98
CA THR A 3 14.80 36.95 -8.81
C THR A 3 15.95 37.91 -8.50
N ARG A 4 15.64 39.12 -8.05
CA ARG A 4 16.64 40.12 -7.64
C ARG A 4 16.66 40.25 -6.12
N GLY A 5 17.68 39.65 -5.51
CA GLY A 5 18.31 40.11 -4.26
C GLY A 5 17.44 40.26 -3.02
N LYS A 6 16.85 39.17 -2.51
CA LYS A 6 16.47 39.14 -1.08
C LYS A 6 17.75 39.07 -0.24
N THR A 7 17.93 39.99 0.68
CA THR A 7 19.05 39.96 1.62
C THR A 7 18.93 38.74 2.52
N ASN A 8 20.07 38.19 3.00
CA ASN A 8 20.07 37.03 3.89
C ASN A 8 19.22 37.24 5.17
N ALA A 9 19.04 38.50 5.59
CA ALA A 9 18.17 38.86 6.71
C ALA A 9 16.67 38.69 6.38
N GLU A 10 16.24 39.08 5.18
CA GLU A 10 14.85 38.93 4.72
C GLU A 10 14.47 37.45 4.57
N PHE A 11 15.38 36.62 4.03
CA PHE A 11 15.15 35.18 3.94
C PHE A 11 14.98 34.52 5.31
N ARG A 12 15.85 34.87 6.28
CA ARG A 12 15.74 34.35 7.65
C ARG A 12 14.46 34.82 8.35
N SER A 13 14.03 36.05 8.09
CA SER A 13 12.74 36.55 8.60
C SER A 13 11.56 35.79 8.01
N GLU A 14 11.57 35.53 6.70
CA GLU A 14 10.51 34.81 5.99
C GLU A 14 10.42 33.35 6.45
N VAL A 15 11.56 32.69 6.66
CA VAL A 15 11.62 31.33 7.23
C VAL A 15 11.07 31.30 8.66
N ASN A 16 11.45 32.24 9.52
CA ASN A 16 10.94 32.31 10.88
C ASN A 16 9.44 32.60 10.92
N GLU A 17 8.94 33.44 10.01
CA GLU A 17 7.52 33.72 9.91
C GLU A 17 6.72 32.49 9.45
N ILE A 18 7.26 31.73 8.49
CA ILE A 18 6.66 30.47 8.04
C ILE A 18 6.65 29.44 9.17
N LEU A 19 7.75 29.32 9.92
CA LEU A 19 7.83 28.42 11.08
C LEU A 19 6.83 28.81 12.16
N ALA A 20 6.71 30.09 12.49
CA ALA A 20 5.75 30.59 13.47
C ALA A 20 4.29 30.36 13.03
N ARG A 21 3.99 30.56 11.73
CA ARG A 21 2.65 30.24 11.19
C ARG A 21 2.34 28.75 11.28
N HIS A 22 3.33 27.89 11.01
CA HIS A 22 3.14 26.44 11.06
C HIS A 22 2.98 25.94 12.51
N GLU A 23 3.75 26.48 13.45
CA GLU A 23 3.64 26.20 14.88
C GLU A 23 2.26 26.62 15.42
N SER A 24 1.81 27.83 15.08
CA SER A 24 0.47 28.31 15.44
C SER A 24 -0.64 27.45 14.82
N SER A 25 -0.50 27.02 13.56
CA SER A 25 -1.45 26.12 12.92
C SER A 25 -1.50 24.76 13.61
N PHE A 26 -0.36 24.25 14.07
CA PHE A 26 -0.28 22.99 14.80
C PHE A 26 -0.97 23.08 16.16
N ASP A 27 -0.73 24.15 16.91
CA ASP A 27 -1.40 24.40 18.19
C ASP A 27 -2.91 24.54 18.04
N GLN A 28 -3.36 25.19 16.96
CA GLN A 28 -4.79 25.34 16.68
C GLN A 28 -5.47 24.00 16.37
N VAL A 29 -4.82 23.14 15.59
CA VAL A 29 -5.32 21.78 15.31
C VAL A 29 -5.33 20.94 16.58
N ASN A 30 -4.27 21.03 17.41
CA ASN A 30 -4.19 20.30 18.66
C ASN A 30 -5.30 20.74 19.64
N ALA A 31 -5.55 22.04 19.76
CA ALA A 31 -6.64 22.57 20.58
C ALA A 31 -8.03 22.12 20.10
N ALA A 32 -8.25 22.11 18.78
CA ALA A 32 -9.48 21.59 18.18
C ALA A 32 -9.68 20.10 18.48
N LEU A 33 -8.62 19.29 18.39
CA LEU A 33 -8.65 17.86 18.73
C LEU A 33 -8.96 17.63 20.21
N GLN A 34 -8.36 18.40 21.12
CA GLN A 34 -8.66 18.28 22.56
C GLN A 34 -10.11 18.64 22.89
N THR A 35 -10.65 19.66 22.21
CA THR A 35 -12.06 20.07 22.37
C THR A 35 -12.99 18.94 21.94
N LEU A 36 -12.72 18.35 20.77
CA LEU A 36 -13.53 17.28 20.19
C LEU A 36 -13.43 15.98 21.03
N LEU A 37 -12.25 15.67 21.58
CA LEU A 37 -12.08 14.57 22.52
C LEU A 37 -12.88 14.77 23.81
N THR A 38 -12.92 16.00 24.33
CA THR A 38 -13.68 16.33 25.54
C THR A 38 -15.19 16.21 25.30
N GLU A 39 -15.69 16.65 24.15
CA GLU A 39 -17.09 16.46 23.75
C GLU A 39 -17.47 14.99 23.57
N LEU A 40 -16.59 14.18 22.96
CA LEU A 40 -16.85 12.74 22.82
C LEU A 40 -16.83 12.00 24.16
N GLN A 41 -16.05 12.47 25.13
CA GLN A 41 -16.05 11.92 26.49
C GLN A 41 -17.33 12.30 27.25
N SER A 42 -17.82 13.54 27.14
CA SER A 42 -19.05 13.98 27.81
C SER A 42 -20.28 13.23 27.28
N LEU A 43 -20.36 13.02 25.96
CA LEU A 43 -21.43 12.21 25.33
C LEU A 43 -21.41 10.74 25.79
N ARG A 44 -20.25 10.20 26.13
CA ARG A 44 -20.11 8.84 26.65
C ARG A 44 -20.60 8.71 28.09
N VAL A 45 -20.35 9.73 28.92
CA VAL A 45 -20.81 9.77 30.33
C VAL A 45 -22.34 9.92 30.40
N SER A 46 -22.96 10.71 29.53
CA SER A 46 -24.43 10.84 29.48
C SER A 46 -25.16 9.58 28.98
N ARG A 47 -24.48 8.64 28.30
CA ARG A 47 -25.09 7.39 27.80
C ARG A 47 -25.02 6.23 28.81
N ASN A 48 -24.31 6.38 29.93
CA ASN A 48 -24.07 5.30 30.89
C ASN A 48 -25.09 5.24 32.05
N SER A 49 -26.22 5.96 31.98
CA SER A 49 -27.20 6.03 33.08
C SER A 49 -28.40 5.08 32.97
N ASN A 50 -28.59 4.36 31.85
CA ASN A 50 -29.79 3.55 31.65
C ASN A 50 -29.47 2.14 31.15
N HIS A 51 -29.12 1.23 32.06
CA HIS A 51 -29.65 -0.15 32.04
C HIS A 51 -29.33 -0.89 33.36
N PRO A 52 -30.34 -1.29 34.17
CA PRO A 52 -30.15 -2.37 35.13
C PRO A 52 -30.33 -3.73 34.42
N ASN A 53 -29.53 -4.69 34.89
CA ASN A 53 -29.50 -6.11 34.52
C ASN A 53 -30.87 -6.78 34.50
N THR A 54 -31.09 -7.68 33.54
CA THR A 54 -31.86 -8.91 33.78
C THR A 54 -31.31 -10.02 32.89
N GLU A 55 -30.47 -10.87 33.49
CA GLU A 55 -30.15 -12.19 32.95
C GLU A 55 -31.39 -13.08 33.05
N ILE A 56 -31.92 -13.56 31.92
CA ILE A 56 -32.85 -14.68 31.88
C ILE A 56 -32.23 -15.74 30.97
N ASN A 57 -31.84 -16.84 31.62
CA ASN A 57 -31.13 -17.97 31.06
C ASN A 57 -32.15 -18.88 30.33
N PRO A 58 -32.06 -19.10 28.99
CA PRO A 58 -33.07 -19.86 28.25
C PRO A 58 -32.97 -21.38 28.42
N PHE A 59 -31.99 -21.88 29.18
CA PHE A 59 -31.75 -23.31 29.38
C PHE A 59 -32.20 -23.77 30.77
N ALA A 60 -33.51 -23.92 30.95
CA ALA A 60 -34.08 -24.76 31.99
C ALA A 60 -34.85 -25.91 31.34
N SER A 61 -34.25 -27.10 31.38
CA SER A 61 -34.81 -28.35 30.87
C SER A 61 -36.03 -28.80 31.68
N GLY A 62 -37.07 -29.28 30.99
CA GLY A 62 -38.22 -29.95 31.58
C GLY A 62 -39.01 -30.74 30.53
N GLU A 63 -38.70 -32.03 30.46
CA GLU A 63 -39.43 -33.20 29.89
C GLU A 63 -40.70 -32.99 29.05
N SER A 64 -40.74 -33.55 27.83
CA SER A 64 -41.40 -34.85 27.56
C SER A 64 -41.69 -35.11 26.06
N SER A 65 -41.25 -36.28 25.60
CA SER A 65 -41.84 -37.22 24.62
C SER A 65 -41.91 -36.98 23.08
N HIS A 66 -41.16 -37.87 22.42
CA HIS A 66 -41.48 -38.71 21.24
C HIS A 66 -41.11 -38.27 19.79
N GLN A 67 -40.23 -39.09 19.20
CA GLN A 67 -39.80 -39.34 17.80
C GLN A 67 -40.92 -39.83 16.84
N PRO A 68 -40.66 -40.21 15.56
CA PRO A 68 -39.89 -39.57 14.47
C PRO A 68 -40.58 -39.71 13.07
N THR A 69 -40.05 -39.11 11.99
CA THR A 69 -39.92 -39.75 10.65
C THR A 69 -39.16 -38.87 9.64
N ARG A 70 -38.22 -39.49 8.90
CA ARG A 70 -37.64 -39.02 7.62
C ARG A 70 -38.36 -39.72 6.45
N PRO A 71 -38.18 -39.28 5.19
CA PRO A 71 -37.18 -39.96 4.34
C PRO A 71 -36.38 -39.05 3.37
N ASP A 72 -35.33 -39.67 2.81
CA ASP A 72 -34.27 -39.22 1.90
C ASP A 72 -34.70 -38.68 0.52
N THR A 73 -33.79 -38.02 -0.22
CA THR A 73 -33.32 -38.44 -1.58
C THR A 73 -32.16 -37.57 -2.10
N GLN A 74 -31.17 -38.26 -2.70
CA GLN A 74 -29.90 -37.83 -3.30
C GLN A 74 -30.06 -37.12 -4.67
N ARG A 75 -29.09 -36.27 -5.08
CA ARG A 75 -28.19 -36.57 -6.22
C ARG A 75 -27.13 -35.50 -6.50
N SER A 76 -25.98 -36.03 -6.89
CA SER A 76 -24.70 -35.47 -7.30
C SER A 76 -24.64 -35.17 -8.81
N SER A 77 -23.81 -34.19 -9.22
CA SER A 77 -22.81 -34.32 -10.30
C SER A 77 -22.19 -32.96 -10.71
N SER A 78 -20.87 -32.80 -10.55
CA SER A 78 -19.94 -32.64 -11.68
C SER A 78 -18.51 -32.47 -11.17
N SER A 79 -17.64 -33.30 -11.72
CA SER A 79 -16.34 -33.73 -11.19
C SER A 79 -15.24 -33.37 -12.19
N LEU A 80 -14.99 -32.07 -12.36
CA LEU A 80 -13.92 -31.56 -13.24
C LEU A 80 -12.93 -30.61 -12.56
N ASP A 81 -13.21 -30.12 -11.34
CA ASP A 81 -12.35 -29.11 -10.68
C ASP A 81 -11.19 -29.68 -9.84
N GLN A 82 -11.06 -31.01 -9.72
CA GLN A 82 -10.17 -31.59 -8.72
C GLN A 82 -8.66 -31.48 -9.01
N ASN A 83 -8.24 -31.03 -10.19
CA ASN A 83 -6.82 -30.98 -10.55
C ASN A 83 -6.11 -29.64 -10.32
N HIS A 84 -6.80 -28.57 -9.88
CA HIS A 84 -6.14 -27.31 -9.48
C HIS A 84 -5.80 -27.24 -7.98
N HIS A 85 -6.16 -28.26 -7.20
CA HIS A 85 -6.02 -28.23 -5.73
C HIS A 85 -4.62 -28.53 -5.20
N HIS A 86 -3.65 -28.90 -6.04
CA HIS A 86 -2.32 -29.29 -5.55
C HIS A 86 -1.26 -28.16 -5.51
N LEU A 87 -1.61 -26.96 -5.97
CA LEU A 87 -0.81 -25.76 -5.78
C LEU A 87 -1.52 -24.85 -4.75
N LYS A 88 -1.05 -24.93 -3.50
CA LYS A 88 -1.49 -24.04 -2.42
C LYS A 88 -0.89 -22.64 -2.64
N LEU A 89 -1.40 -21.92 -3.63
CA LEU A 89 -1.07 -20.53 -3.86
C LEU A 89 -1.64 -19.70 -2.70
N SER A 90 -0.76 -19.00 -1.97
CA SER A 90 -1.15 -18.04 -0.94
C SER A 90 -1.36 -16.66 -1.56
N PHE A 91 -2.38 -15.94 -1.10
CA PHE A 91 -2.58 -14.55 -1.51
C PHE A 91 -1.43 -13.67 -0.96
N PRO A 92 -0.86 -12.76 -1.75
CA PRO A 92 0.26 -11.93 -1.33
C PRO A 92 -0.16 -10.91 -0.25
N LYS A 93 0.68 -10.73 0.77
CA LYS A 93 0.48 -9.70 1.80
C LYS A 93 1.01 -8.34 1.33
N PHE A 94 0.40 -7.26 1.80
CA PHE A 94 0.84 -5.90 1.47
C PHE A 94 0.96 -5.02 2.70
N GLY A 95 2.19 -4.56 2.97
CA GLY A 95 2.50 -3.62 4.03
C GLY A 95 2.68 -2.17 3.57
N GLY A 96 2.82 -1.93 2.26
CA GLY A 96 3.12 -0.62 1.67
C GLY A 96 4.26 -0.62 0.65
N ASP A 97 5.07 -1.68 0.62
CA ASP A 97 6.21 -1.81 -0.29
C ASP A 97 5.79 -2.41 -1.64
N ASP A 98 6.37 -1.90 -2.74
CA ASP A 98 6.16 -2.36 -4.12
C ASP A 98 4.66 -2.57 -4.48
N PRO A 99 3.86 -1.49 -4.54
CA PRO A 99 2.44 -1.60 -4.84
C PRO A 99 2.18 -2.16 -6.24
N THR A 100 3.01 -1.82 -7.23
CA THR A 100 2.86 -2.31 -8.61
C THR A 100 3.06 -3.82 -8.68
N GLY A 101 4.14 -4.34 -8.10
CA GLY A 101 4.38 -5.78 -8.06
C GLY A 101 3.36 -6.54 -7.20
N TRP A 102 2.84 -5.93 -6.13
CA TRP A 102 1.77 -6.53 -5.34
C TRP A 102 0.44 -6.60 -6.12
N ILE A 103 0.05 -5.53 -6.82
CA ILE A 103 -1.15 -5.51 -7.68
C ILE A 103 -1.05 -6.62 -8.73
N TYR A 104 0.08 -6.71 -9.43
CA TYR A 104 0.29 -7.75 -10.44
C TYR A 104 0.12 -9.16 -9.86
N LYS A 105 0.74 -9.44 -8.70
CA LYS A 105 0.60 -10.75 -8.03
C LYS A 105 -0.85 -11.03 -7.59
N ALA A 106 -1.57 -10.00 -7.14
CA ALA A 106 -2.98 -10.12 -6.76
C ALA A 106 -3.87 -10.44 -7.98
N GLU A 107 -3.66 -9.77 -9.11
CA GLU A 107 -4.39 -10.02 -10.36
C GLU A 107 -4.15 -11.42 -10.90
N GLN A 108 -2.89 -11.88 -10.91
CA GLN A 108 -2.55 -13.25 -11.26
C GLN A 108 -3.21 -14.28 -10.33
N TYR A 109 -3.31 -13.97 -9.04
CA TYR A 109 -4.04 -14.81 -8.09
C TYR A 109 -5.54 -14.86 -8.41
N PHE A 110 -6.16 -13.70 -8.67
CA PHE A 110 -7.58 -13.62 -8.98
C PHE A 110 -7.93 -14.39 -10.25
N GLU A 111 -7.11 -14.26 -11.29
CA GLU A 111 -7.25 -15.01 -12.54
C GLU A 111 -7.13 -16.52 -12.30
N PHE A 112 -6.07 -16.95 -11.60
CA PHE A 112 -5.83 -18.36 -11.30
C PHE A 112 -6.93 -19.01 -10.43
N LYS A 113 -7.50 -18.24 -9.49
CA LYS A 113 -8.57 -18.71 -8.58
C LYS A 113 -9.98 -18.37 -9.08
N ASN A 114 -10.11 -17.73 -10.23
CA ASN A 114 -11.37 -17.26 -10.81
C ASN A 114 -12.22 -16.44 -9.81
N ILE A 115 -11.58 -15.45 -9.16
CA ILE A 115 -12.23 -14.58 -8.17
C ILE A 115 -13.07 -13.51 -8.89
N ALA A 116 -14.36 -13.45 -8.57
CA ALA A 116 -15.28 -12.46 -9.12
C ALA A 116 -14.87 -11.03 -8.73
N SER A 117 -15.07 -10.07 -9.65
CA SER A 117 -14.60 -8.68 -9.51
C SER A 117 -15.13 -7.97 -8.26
N ASP A 118 -16.36 -8.26 -7.85
CA ASP A 118 -17.01 -7.74 -6.65
C ASP A 118 -16.38 -8.25 -5.34
N GLN A 119 -15.63 -9.36 -5.39
CA GLN A 119 -14.97 -9.98 -4.24
C GLN A 119 -13.47 -9.64 -4.14
N GLN A 120 -12.87 -9.11 -5.20
CA GLN A 120 -11.42 -8.87 -5.29
C GLN A 120 -10.90 -7.92 -4.21
N VAL A 121 -11.54 -6.74 -4.07
CA VAL A 121 -11.15 -5.74 -3.05
C VAL A 121 -11.36 -6.29 -1.65
N GLN A 122 -12.46 -7.02 -1.42
CA GLN A 122 -12.72 -7.65 -0.13
C GLN A 122 -11.63 -8.67 0.22
N LEU A 123 -11.26 -9.55 -0.71
CA LEU A 123 -10.21 -10.54 -0.51
C LEU A 123 -8.84 -9.90 -0.26
N ALA A 124 -8.50 -8.89 -1.07
CA ALA A 124 -7.28 -8.12 -0.93
C ALA A 124 -7.18 -7.44 0.45
N SER A 125 -8.30 -6.89 0.94
CA SER A 125 -8.36 -6.18 2.21
C SER A 125 -7.95 -7.04 3.42
N PHE A 126 -8.19 -8.35 3.37
CA PHE A 126 -7.79 -9.29 4.43
C PHE A 126 -6.28 -9.50 4.52
N HIS A 127 -5.54 -9.17 3.46
CA HIS A 127 -4.10 -9.39 3.35
C HIS A 127 -3.31 -8.07 3.39
N LEU A 128 -3.99 -6.96 3.70
CA LEU A 128 -3.34 -5.70 4.03
C LEU A 128 -2.84 -5.73 5.47
N GLU A 129 -1.63 -5.25 5.68
CA GLU A 129 -0.97 -5.21 6.97
C GLU A 129 -0.43 -3.79 7.27
N GLY A 130 -0.09 -3.54 8.54
CA GLY A 130 0.59 -2.31 8.95
C GLY A 130 -0.11 -1.01 8.54
N ILE A 131 0.62 -0.14 7.83
CA ILE A 131 0.14 1.17 7.40
C ILE A 131 -0.88 1.07 6.26
N ALA A 132 -0.78 0.05 5.39
CA ALA A 132 -1.73 -0.20 4.31
C ALA A 132 -3.12 -0.56 4.84
N LEU A 133 -3.19 -1.40 5.87
CA LEU A 133 -4.46 -1.73 6.53
C LEU A 133 -5.13 -0.50 7.15
N GLN A 134 -4.36 0.34 7.84
CA GLN A 134 -4.88 1.57 8.46
C GLN A 134 -5.42 2.54 7.42
N TRP A 135 -4.68 2.71 6.31
CA TRP A 135 -5.12 3.53 5.18
C TRP A 135 -6.41 2.99 4.56
N HIS A 136 -6.52 1.69 4.31
CA HIS A 136 -7.73 1.10 3.76
C HIS A 136 -8.95 1.33 4.66
N ARG A 137 -8.80 1.15 5.99
CA ARG A 137 -9.89 1.44 6.95
C ARG A 137 -10.37 2.89 6.89
N TRP A 138 -9.48 3.84 6.64
CA TRP A 138 -9.84 5.24 6.45
C TRP A 138 -10.53 5.45 5.10
N LEU A 139 -9.98 4.89 4.03
CA LEU A 139 -10.52 4.98 2.67
C LEU A 139 -11.94 4.41 2.56
N SER A 140 -12.20 3.23 3.14
CA SER A 140 -13.54 2.61 3.12
C SER A 140 -14.58 3.45 3.86
N LYS A 141 -14.20 4.19 4.90
CA LYS A 141 -15.12 5.12 5.60
C LYS A 141 -15.44 6.34 4.76
N LEU A 142 -14.49 6.81 3.95
CA LEU A 142 -14.63 8.02 3.16
C LEU A 142 -15.40 7.78 1.86
N LYS A 143 -15.06 6.70 1.13
CA LYS A 143 -15.59 6.45 -0.21
C LYS A 143 -16.61 5.32 -0.29
N GLY A 144 -16.72 4.47 0.74
CA GLY A 144 -17.57 3.28 0.68
C GLY A 144 -16.92 2.12 -0.10
N PRO A 145 -17.73 1.19 -0.63
CA PRO A 145 -17.26 0.09 -1.46
C PRO A 145 -16.60 0.62 -2.75
N LEU A 146 -15.45 0.07 -3.10
CA LEU A 146 -14.69 0.39 -4.31
C LEU A 146 -14.63 -0.85 -5.19
N ASP A 147 -14.59 -0.66 -6.50
CA ASP A 147 -14.15 -1.73 -7.41
C ASP A 147 -12.62 -1.86 -7.39
N TRP A 148 -12.10 -2.89 -8.07
CA TRP A 148 -10.67 -3.17 -8.11
C TRP A 148 -9.87 -2.02 -8.74
N GLU A 149 -10.38 -1.39 -9.80
CA GLU A 149 -9.70 -0.31 -10.52
C GLU A 149 -9.59 0.96 -9.64
N GLU A 150 -10.66 1.32 -8.95
CA GLU A 150 -10.66 2.44 -8.01
C GLU A 150 -9.74 2.19 -6.82
N PHE A 151 -9.70 0.95 -6.32
CA PHE A 151 -8.85 0.55 -5.23
C PHE A 151 -7.36 0.61 -5.62
N THR A 152 -6.96 0.01 -6.74
CA THR A 152 -5.56 0.00 -7.19
C THR A 152 -5.05 1.39 -7.52
N ARG A 153 -5.87 2.23 -8.16
CA ARG A 153 -5.54 3.64 -8.41
C ARG A 153 -5.30 4.41 -7.11
N ALA A 154 -6.16 4.25 -6.10
CA ALA A 154 -5.97 4.90 -4.81
C ALA A 154 -4.75 4.35 -4.06
N LEU A 155 -4.47 3.05 -4.19
CA LEU A 155 -3.32 2.38 -3.59
C LEU A 155 -2.01 2.89 -4.21
N LEU A 156 -1.93 2.99 -5.53
CA LEU A 156 -0.79 3.57 -6.25
C LEU A 156 -0.61 5.05 -5.92
N GLN A 157 -1.69 5.84 -5.79
CA GLN A 157 -1.58 7.23 -5.37
C GLN A 157 -0.98 7.37 -3.96
N ARG A 158 -1.22 6.39 -3.07
CA ARG A 158 -0.79 6.45 -1.67
C ARG A 158 0.60 5.85 -1.43
N PHE A 159 0.89 4.72 -2.08
CA PHE A 159 2.07 3.90 -1.84
C PHE A 159 2.97 3.77 -3.06
N GLY A 160 2.50 4.21 -4.24
CA GLY A 160 3.28 4.23 -5.46
C GLY A 160 4.48 5.16 -5.36
N PRO A 161 5.47 4.99 -6.25
CA PRO A 161 6.49 6.00 -6.43
C PRO A 161 5.77 7.33 -6.69
N THR A 162 5.98 8.32 -5.83
CA THR A 162 5.53 9.68 -6.12
C THR A 162 6.13 10.08 -7.46
N ASP A 163 5.34 10.66 -8.36
CA ASP A 163 5.75 11.23 -9.66
C ASP A 163 6.91 12.27 -9.57
N TYR A 164 7.43 12.51 -8.37
CA TYR A 164 8.57 13.36 -8.06
C TYR A 164 9.93 12.67 -8.18
N GLU A 165 10.00 11.34 -8.29
CA GLU A 165 11.19 10.66 -8.78
C GLU A 165 10.90 10.15 -10.18
N ASP A 166 11.20 10.99 -11.17
CA ASP A 166 11.34 10.53 -12.55
C ASP A 166 12.31 9.34 -12.53
N PRO A 167 11.85 8.12 -12.88
CA PRO A 167 12.71 6.94 -12.80
C PRO A 167 13.92 7.06 -13.73
N SER A 168 13.84 7.90 -14.78
CA SER A 168 14.99 8.26 -15.61
C SER A 168 15.98 9.19 -14.89
N GLU A 169 15.51 10.07 -14.00
CA GLU A 169 16.34 10.88 -13.12
C GLU A 169 16.98 10.02 -12.01
N ALA A 170 16.22 9.09 -11.43
CA ALA A 170 16.76 8.11 -10.48
C ALA A 170 17.85 7.23 -11.13
N LEU A 171 17.62 6.78 -12.37
CA LEU A 171 18.56 5.98 -13.14
C LEU A 171 19.84 6.74 -13.50
N THR A 172 19.74 8.04 -13.82
CA THR A 172 20.92 8.89 -14.09
C THR A 172 21.71 9.25 -12.83
N ARG A 173 21.05 9.29 -11.65
CA ARG A 173 21.72 9.55 -10.36
C ARG A 173 22.25 8.28 -9.67
N LEU A 174 21.90 7.09 -10.14
CA LEU A 174 22.32 5.84 -9.50
C LEU A 174 23.85 5.71 -9.53
N LYS A 175 24.45 5.58 -8.35
CA LYS A 175 25.90 5.39 -8.16
C LYS A 175 26.16 4.12 -7.37
N GLN A 176 27.18 3.36 -7.77
CA GLN A 176 27.65 2.21 -7.04
C GLN A 176 28.29 2.66 -5.72
N THR A 177 27.62 2.43 -4.60
CA THR A 177 28.14 2.75 -3.26
C THR A 177 28.84 1.57 -2.61
N SER A 178 28.36 0.34 -2.86
CA SER A 178 28.86 -0.90 -2.26
C SER A 178 29.51 -1.83 -3.31
N ILE A 179 28.96 -3.05 -3.46
CA ILE A 179 29.37 -4.09 -4.42
C ILE A 179 28.61 -3.93 -5.75
N VAL A 180 29.17 -4.47 -6.83
CA VAL A 180 28.59 -4.35 -8.18
C VAL A 180 27.24 -5.04 -8.29
N GLU A 181 27.07 -6.20 -7.64
CA GLU A 181 25.83 -6.98 -7.68
C GLU A 181 24.63 -6.19 -7.13
N ALA A 182 24.79 -5.53 -5.98
CA ALA A 182 23.76 -4.69 -5.39
C ALA A 182 23.45 -3.44 -6.27
N TYR A 183 24.46 -2.91 -6.97
CA TYR A 183 24.25 -1.83 -7.93
C TYR A 183 23.51 -2.30 -9.18
N GLN A 184 23.83 -3.49 -9.68
CA GLN A 184 23.16 -4.11 -10.83
C GLN A 184 21.69 -4.36 -10.51
N GLU A 185 21.36 -4.93 -9.36
CA GLU A 185 19.97 -5.17 -8.96
C GLU A 185 19.17 -3.87 -8.88
N ALA A 186 19.74 -2.81 -8.30
CA ALA A 186 19.12 -1.49 -8.25
C ALA A 186 18.96 -0.86 -9.65
N PHE A 187 19.94 -1.02 -10.53
CA PHE A 187 19.88 -0.52 -11.91
C PHE A 187 18.82 -1.26 -12.72
N GLU A 188 18.74 -2.58 -12.59
CA GLU A 188 17.73 -3.41 -13.25
C GLU A 188 16.33 -2.98 -12.80
N GLN A 189 16.07 -2.84 -11.50
CA GLN A 189 14.77 -2.39 -10.98
C GLN A 189 14.34 -1.03 -11.56
N LEU A 190 15.27 -0.06 -11.64
CA LEU A 190 15.00 1.24 -12.25
C LEU A 190 14.79 1.14 -13.77
N SER A 191 15.57 0.30 -14.48
CA SER A 191 15.45 0.14 -15.93
C SER A 191 14.12 -0.47 -16.35
N HIS A 192 13.60 -1.45 -15.59
CA HIS A 192 12.27 -2.02 -15.83
C HIS A 192 11.13 -1.03 -15.54
N SER A 193 11.43 0.05 -14.82
CA SER A 193 10.46 1.10 -14.48
C SER A 193 10.47 2.26 -15.49
N VAL A 194 11.35 2.25 -16.50
CA VAL A 194 11.42 3.28 -17.53
C VAL A 194 11.14 2.70 -18.93
N ASP A 195 10.03 3.12 -19.54
CA ASP A 195 9.69 2.75 -20.91
C ASP A 195 10.31 3.73 -21.94
N GLY A 196 10.77 3.20 -23.08
CA GLY A 196 11.15 4.00 -24.25
C GLY A 196 12.56 4.62 -24.24
N ILE A 197 13.42 4.25 -23.28
CA ILE A 197 14.84 4.65 -23.30
C ILE A 197 15.66 3.71 -24.22
N PRO A 198 16.50 4.24 -25.13
CA PRO A 198 17.37 3.41 -25.95
C PRO A 198 18.42 2.65 -25.12
N ASP A 199 18.67 1.37 -25.46
CA ASP A 199 19.67 0.51 -24.79
C ASP A 199 21.05 1.17 -24.64
N LYS A 200 21.46 1.95 -25.66
CA LYS A 200 22.73 2.69 -25.64
C LYS A 200 22.80 3.73 -24.52
N PHE A 201 21.67 4.35 -24.19
CA PHE A 201 21.58 5.33 -23.11
C PHE A 201 21.62 4.62 -21.75
N LEU A 202 20.88 3.52 -21.59
CA LEU A 202 20.96 2.68 -20.38
C LEU A 202 22.39 2.20 -20.12
N MET A 203 23.08 1.71 -21.14
CA MET A 203 24.49 1.32 -21.04
C MET A 203 25.38 2.49 -20.58
N GLY A 204 25.15 3.69 -21.11
CA GLY A 204 25.86 4.91 -20.71
C GLY A 204 25.64 5.27 -19.24
N CYS A 205 24.39 5.19 -18.77
CA CYS A 205 24.04 5.43 -17.37
C CYS A 205 24.65 4.39 -16.43
N PHE A 206 24.63 3.11 -16.83
CA PHE A 206 25.24 2.02 -16.06
C PHE A 206 26.74 2.25 -15.89
N ILE A 207 27.46 2.53 -16.98
CA ILE A 207 28.90 2.79 -16.94
C ILE A 207 29.22 4.05 -16.13
N ALA A 208 28.43 5.12 -16.29
CA ALA A 208 28.61 6.36 -15.55
C ALA A 208 28.32 6.22 -14.04
N GLY A 209 27.53 5.23 -13.64
CA GLY A 209 27.17 4.98 -12.24
C GLY A 209 28.17 4.09 -11.48
N LEU A 210 29.01 3.33 -12.17
CA LEU A 210 30.03 2.46 -11.55
C LEU A 210 31.12 3.27 -10.84
N LYS A 211 31.77 2.66 -9.83
CA LYS A 211 32.97 3.22 -9.20
C LYS A 211 34.10 3.35 -10.21
N ASP A 212 34.89 4.42 -10.10
CA ASP A 212 36.00 4.73 -11.03
C ASP A 212 36.98 3.56 -11.22
N GLU A 213 37.22 2.77 -10.16
CA GLU A 213 38.10 1.60 -10.17
C GLU A 213 37.61 0.50 -11.14
N ILE A 214 36.29 0.38 -11.33
CA ILE A 214 35.64 -0.62 -12.18
C ILE A 214 35.30 -0.01 -13.55
N CYS A 215 34.90 1.26 -13.58
CA CYS A 215 34.66 2.02 -14.80
C CYS A 215 35.91 2.10 -15.66
N HIS A 216 37.10 2.30 -15.07
CA HIS A 216 38.36 2.28 -15.81
C HIS A 216 38.64 0.92 -16.48
N PHE A 217 38.28 -0.19 -15.81
CA PHE A 217 38.46 -1.54 -16.34
C PHE A 217 37.47 -1.85 -17.48
N MET A 218 36.19 -1.50 -17.32
CA MET A 218 35.17 -1.69 -18.36
C MET A 218 35.35 -0.77 -19.57
N CYS A 219 35.67 0.51 -19.38
CA CYS A 219 35.97 1.43 -20.47
C CYS A 219 37.20 0.96 -21.28
N SER A 220 38.20 0.38 -20.62
CA SER A 220 39.37 -0.20 -21.30
C SER A 220 39.01 -1.46 -22.10
N PHE A 221 38.04 -2.26 -21.64
CA PHE A 221 37.57 -3.45 -22.37
C PHE A 221 36.69 -3.10 -23.58
N LEU A 222 35.85 -2.06 -23.50
CA LEU A 222 34.95 -1.64 -24.59
C LEU A 222 35.66 -0.85 -25.71
N ASN A 223 36.84 -0.29 -25.46
CA ASN A 223 37.63 0.45 -26.47
C ASN A 223 38.66 -0.43 -27.23
N VAL A 224 38.70 -1.74 -26.96
CA VAL A 224 39.69 -2.67 -27.53
C VAL A 224 39.06 -3.60 -28.58
N GLN A 225 37.82 -3.35 -29.01
CA GLN A 225 37.12 -4.13 -30.04
C GLN A 225 36.76 -3.27 -31.24
#